data_AF-A0A535Z3F6-F1
#
_entry.id   AF-A0A535Z3F6-F1
#
_cell.length_a   1.000
_cell.length_b   1.000
_cell.length_c   1.000
_cell.angle_alpha   90.00
_cell.angle_beta   90.00
_cell.angle_gamma   90.00
#
_symmetry.space_group_name_H-M   'P 1'
#
loop_
_entity.id
_entity.type
_entity.pdbx_description
1 polymer ?
#
loop_
_entity_poly.entity_id
_entity_poly.type
_entity_poly.pdbx_seq_one_letter_code
_entity_poly.pdbx_strand_id
1 'polypeptide(L)' 'MKISGRVLVVGGAGFVGSNLVRRLLADHVDEVVVVDNLLSAERENIPADGRVQFVEGSIADAAILDG' A
#
# COMPACT_ATOMS: atom_id res chain seq x y z
N MET A 1 -8.49 15.35 6.92
CA MET A 1 -9.39 15.42 5.75
C MET A 1 -9.87 14.00 5.52
N LYS A 2 -11.17 13.74 5.44
CA LYS A 2 -11.67 12.38 5.26
C LYS A 2 -11.42 11.97 3.80
N ILE A 3 -10.59 10.95 3.57
CA ILE A 3 -10.45 10.34 2.25
C ILE A 3 -11.50 9.23 2.17
N SER A 4 -12.41 9.28 1.22
CA SER A 4 -13.39 8.22 0.96
C SER A 4 -13.04 7.53 -0.35
N GLY A 5 -13.06 6.20 -0.38
CA GLY A 5 -12.66 5.36 -1.50
C GLY A 5 -11.45 4.46 -1.22
N ARG A 6 -11.06 3.74 -2.28
CA ARG A 6 -9.95 2.78 -2.31
C ARG A 6 -8.70 3.45 -2.89
N VAL A 7 -7.55 3.29 -2.24
CA VAL A 7 -6.29 3.92 -2.63
C VAL A 7 -5.23 2.86 -2.94
N LEU A 8 -4.57 2.97 -4.09
CA LEU A 8 -3.38 2.19 -4.43
C LEU A 8 -2.12 2.95 -4.03
N VAL A 9 -1.24 2.29 -3.26
CA VAL A 9 0.08 2.80 -2.89
C VAL A 9 1.16 1.86 -3.45
N VAL A 10 1.86 2.33 -4.48
CA VAL A 10 3.03 1.64 -5.04
C VAL A 10 4.28 2.00 -4.22
N GLY A 11 5.12 1.01 -3.92
CA GLY A 11 6.28 1.21 -3.04
C GLY A 11 5.87 1.38 -1.57
N GLY A 12 4.71 0.83 -1.18
CA GLY A 12 4.12 1.04 0.14
C GLY A 12 4.85 0.37 1.30
N ALA A 13 5.82 -0.52 1.06
CA ALA A 13 6.72 -1.03 2.10
C ALA A 13 7.91 -0.08 2.35
N GLY A 14 8.22 0.83 1.42
CA GLY A 14 9.31 1.80 1.54
C GLY A 14 9.10 2.85 2.63
N PHE A 15 10.13 3.67 2.88
CA PHE A 15 10.11 4.70 3.93
C PHE A 15 8.92 5.68 3.80
N VAL A 16 8.77 6.29 2.62
CA VAL A 16 7.66 7.24 2.36
C VAL A 16 6.34 6.51 2.25
N GLY A 17 6.29 5.42 1.48
CA GLY A 17 5.07 4.66 1.22
C GLY A 17 4.43 4.12 2.49
N SER A 18 5.22 3.51 3.38
CA SER A 18 4.68 2.93 4.62
C SER A 18 4.15 3.99 5.59
N ASN A 19 4.77 5.17 5.64
CA ASN A 19 4.24 6.30 6.41
C ASN A 19 2.97 6.88 5.78
N LEU A 20 2.90 6.92 4.44
CA LEU A 20 1.68 7.31 3.73
C LEU A 20 0.53 6.33 4.02
N VAL A 21 0.77 5.01 4.00
CA VAL A 21 -0.23 3.99 4.35
C VAL A 21 -0.75 4.23 5.77
N ARG A 22 0.14 4.42 6.76
CA ARG A 22 -0.25 4.76 8.14
C ARG A 22 -1.12 6.01 8.20
N ARG A 23 -0.78 7.04 7.42
CA ARG A 23 -1.54 8.28 7.38
C ARG A 23 -2.92 8.11 6.76
N LEU A 24 -3.04 7.39 5.64
CA LEU A 24 -4.32 7.10 4.99
C LEU A 24 -5.26 6.33 5.91
N LEU A 25 -4.74 5.34 6.64
CA LEU A 25 -5.50 4.59 7.65
C LEU A 25 -6.02 5.49 8.78
N ALA A 26 -5.21 6.45 9.23
CA ALA A 26 -5.59 7.44 10.24
C ALA A 26 -6.62 8.46 9.74
N ASP A 27 -6.57 8.81 8.45
CA ASP A 27 -7.52 9.71 7.78
C ASP A 27 -8.82 9.00 7.32
N HIS A 28 -9.08 7.77 7.83
CA HIS A 28 -10.28 6.97 7.60
C HIS A 28 -10.58 6.62 6.14
N VAL A 29 -9.54 6.27 5.37
CA VAL A 29 -9.70 5.61 4.07
C VAL A 29 -10.46 4.28 4.22
N ASP A 30 -11.24 3.90 3.19
CA ASP A 30 -12.01 2.66 3.20
C ASP A 30 -11.09 1.45 3.01
N GLU A 31 -10.14 1.54 2.07
CA GLU A 31 -9.20 0.47 1.74
C GLU A 31 -7.89 1.03 1.17
N VAL A 32 -6.77 0.39 1.50
CA VAL A 32 -5.45 0.66 0.93
C VAL A 32 -4.92 -0.62 0.29
N VAL A 33 -4.63 -0.58 -1.00
CA VAL A 33 -3.89 -1.64 -1.70
C VAL A 33 -2.43 -1.22 -1.76
N VAL A 34 -1.54 -2.03 -1.22
CA VAL A 34 -0.10 -1.82 -1.29
C VAL A 34 0.48 -2.76 -2.33
N VAL A 35 1.17 -2.21 -3.33
CA VAL A 35 1.99 -2.97 -4.28
C VAL A 35 3.46 -2.67 -3.98
N ASP A 36 4.25 -3.68 -3.67
CA ASP A 36 5.69 -3.54 -3.45
C ASP A 36 6.41 -4.83 -3.82
N ASN A 37 7.61 -4.73 -4.40
CA ASN A 37 8.45 -5.88 -4.74
C ASN A 37 9.52 -6.18 -3.68
N LEU A 38 9.55 -5.42 -2.58
CA LEU A 38 10.42 -5.61 -1.43
C LEU A 38 11.92 -5.58 -1.75
N LEU A 39 12.33 -4.97 -2.87
CA LEU A 39 13.74 -4.92 -3.28
C LEU A 39 14.66 -4.21 -2.26
N SER A 40 14.13 -3.23 -1.55
CA SER A 40 14.88 -2.42 -0.58
C SER A 40 14.06 -2.08 0.67
N ALA A 41 13.06 -2.90 0.97
CA ALA A 41 12.11 -2.69 2.05
C ALA A 41 11.58 -4.02 2.58
N GLU A 42 11.17 -4.01 3.84
CA GLU A 42 10.70 -5.21 4.53
C GLU A 42 9.18 -5.23 4.63
N ARG A 43 8.58 -6.43 4.57
CA ARG A 43 7.12 -6.61 4.60
C ARG A 43 6.49 -6.08 5.88
N GLU A 44 7.24 -6.09 6.97
CA GLU A 44 6.88 -5.62 8.31
C GLU A 44 6.67 -4.10 8.36
N ASN A 45 7.19 -3.36 7.38
CA ASN A 45 6.95 -1.92 7.29
C ASN A 45 5.48 -1.59 6.99
N ILE A 46 4.73 -2.51 6.38
CA ILE A 46 3.32 -2.34 6.06
C ILE A 46 2.48 -2.65 7.31
N PRO A 47 1.61 -1.72 7.77
CA PRO A 47 0.75 -1.93 8.93
C PRO A 47 -0.15 -3.15 8.79
N ALA A 48 -0.28 -3.93 9.87
CA ALA A 48 -1.29 -4.97 9.98
C ALA A 48 -2.65 -4.34 10.33
N ASP A 49 -3.45 -4.04 9.29
CA ASP A 49 -4.79 -3.48 9.41
C ASP A 49 -5.70 -4.18 8.39
N GLY A 50 -6.94 -4.51 8.78
CA GLY A 50 -7.89 -5.23 7.91
C GLY A 50 -8.30 -4.46 6.65
N ARG A 51 -8.04 -3.15 6.60
CA ARG A 51 -8.24 -2.30 5.42
C ARG A 51 -7.05 -2.33 4.46
N VAL A 52 -5.95 -3.00 4.79
CA VAL A 52 -4.74 -3.07 3.97
C VAL A 52 -4.69 -4.40 3.23
N GLN A 53 -4.69 -4.33 1.90
CA GLN A 53 -4.33 -5.45 1.03
C GLN A 53 -2.89 -5.30 0.58
N PHE A 54 -2.15 -6.40 0.55
CA PHE A 54 -0.78 -6.41 0.05
C PHE A 54 -0.66 -7.30 -1.17
N VAL A 55 -0.07 -6.76 -2.23
CA VAL A 55 0.27 -7.45 -3.46
C VAL A 55 1.78 -7.37 -3.61
N GLU A 56 2.45 -8.52 -3.49
CA GLU A 56 3.89 -8.60 -3.71
C GLU A 56 4.18 -8.65 -5.21
N GLY A 57 4.93 -7.68 -5.73
CA GLY A 57 5.26 -7.63 -7.14
C GLY A 57 5.75 -6.28 -7.64
N SER A 58 6.30 -6.29 -8.85
CA SER A 58 6.74 -5.07 -9.53
C SER A 58 5.64 -4.53 -10.42
N ILE A 59 5.37 -3.22 -10.34
CA ILE A 59 4.45 -2.56 -11.29
C ILE A 59 4.95 -2.54 -12.74
N ALA A 60 6.19 -2.98 -12.99
CA ALA A 60 6.69 -3.20 -14.35
C ALA A 60 6.11 -4.48 -14.99
N ASP A 61 5.55 -5.39 -14.19
CA ASP A 61 4.74 -6.51 -14.68
C ASP A 61 3.28 -6.05 -14.82
N ALA A 62 2.77 -6.04 -16.05
CA ALA A 62 1.42 -5.59 -16.34
C ALA A 62 0.35 -6.43 -15.61
N ALA A 63 0.62 -7.70 -15.31
CA ALA A 63 -0.32 -8.56 -14.59
C ALA A 63 -0.59 -8.09 -13.15
N ILE A 64 0.33 -7.32 -12.54
CA ILE A 64 0.13 -6.74 -11.20
C ILE A 64 -0.93 -5.65 -11.20
N LEU A 65 -1.12 -4.97 -12.33
CA LEU A 65 -2.07 -3.86 -12.47
C LEU A 65 -3.34 -4.23 -13.24
N ASP A 66 -3.46 -5.49 -13.67
CA ASP A 66 -4.63 -6.00 -14.39
C ASP A 66 -5.72 -6.37 -13.37
N GLY A 67 -6.70 -5.49 -13.18
CA GLY A 67 -7.77 -5.61 -12.17
C GLY A 67 -8.80 -4.50 -12.20
#